data_AF-A0A521TWF4-F1
#
_entry.id   AF-A0A521TWF4-F1
#
_cell.length_a   1.000
_cell.length_b   1.000
_cell.length_c   1.000
_cell.angle_alpha   90.00
_cell.angle_beta   90.00
_cell.angle_gamma   90.00
#
_symmetry.space_group_name_H-M   'P 1'
#
loop_
_entity.id
_entity.type
_entity.pdbx_description
1 polymer ?
#
loop_
_entity_poly.entity_id
_entity_poly.type
_entity_poly.pdbx_seq_one_letter_code
_entity_poly.pdbx_strand_id
1 'polypeptide(L)'
;MVYELWRDDSLNLSAAFRTEREALAAVREEVIRNGLTIVLRTVLVRADGHGNRTEIAEGQHLVDRALAADAPKNGRARLTRRPTVSA
;
A
#
# COMPACT_ATOMS: atom_id res chain seq x y z
N MET A 1 7.36 -15.17 -9.95
CA MET A 1 6.38 -14.59 -9.02
C MET A 1 6.33 -13.10 -9.28
N VAL A 2 5.13 -12.56 -9.47
CA VAL A 2 4.89 -11.15 -9.78
C VAL A 2 3.69 -10.64 -8.99
N TYR A 3 3.67 -9.33 -8.74
CA TYR A 3 2.60 -8.65 -8.05
C TYR A 3 1.88 -7.74 -9.04
N GLU A 4 0.58 -7.91 -9.18
CA GLU A 4 -0.22 -7.28 -10.22
C GLU A 4 -1.28 -6.39 -9.59
N LEU A 5 -1.43 -5.17 -10.11
CA LEU A 5 -2.54 -4.28 -9.76
C LEU A 5 -3.60 -4.36 -10.85
N TRP A 6 -4.81 -4.74 -10.48
CA TRP A 6 -5.95 -4.84 -11.37
C TRP A 6 -7.00 -3.80 -10.99
N ARG A 7 -7.70 -3.26 -11.99
CA ARG A 7 -8.89 -2.44 -11.76
C ARG A 7 -10.13 -3.30 -11.81
N ASP A 8 -10.90 -3.27 -10.73
CA ASP A 8 -12.05 -4.14 -10.46
C ASP A 8 -13.15 -4.03 -11.55
N ASP A 9 -13.33 -2.83 -12.10
CA ASP A 9 -14.38 -2.55 -13.09
C ASP A 9 -14.05 -2.98 -14.53
N SER A 10 -12.84 -3.47 -14.80
CA SER A 10 -12.40 -3.60 -16.19
C SER A 10 -11.53 -4.81 -16.53
N LEU A 11 -11.27 -5.73 -15.58
CA LEU A 11 -10.32 -6.85 -15.78
C LEU A 11 -8.99 -6.38 -16.44
N ASN A 12 -8.62 -5.12 -16.21
CA ASN A 12 -7.47 -4.51 -16.82
C ASN A 12 -6.32 -4.55 -15.82
N LEU A 13 -5.26 -5.26 -16.21
CA LEU A 13 -3.97 -5.18 -15.54
C LEU A 13 -3.43 -3.76 -15.70
N SER A 14 -3.34 -3.03 -14.59
CA SER A 14 -2.83 -1.67 -14.56
C SER A 14 -1.30 -1.64 -14.51
N ALA A 15 -0.68 -2.53 -13.72
CA ALA A 15 0.76 -2.62 -13.56
C ALA A 15 1.19 -3.96 -12.95
N ALA A 16 2.44 -4.36 -13.20
CA ALA A 16 3.06 -5.54 -12.60
C ALA A 16 4.43 -5.20 -11.99
N PHE A 17 4.72 -5.78 -10.82
CA PHE A 17 5.89 -5.49 -10.01
C PHE A 17 6.59 -6.78 -9.59
N ARG A 18 7.89 -6.69 -9.27
CA ARG A 18 8.67 -7.85 -8.82
C ARG A 18 8.43 -8.15 -7.34
N THR A 19 8.11 -7.13 -6.55
CA THR A 19 7.90 -7.27 -5.11
C THR A 19 6.61 -6.61 -4.64
N GLU A 20 6.07 -7.11 -3.52
CA GLU A 20 4.90 -6.51 -2.86
C GLU A 20 5.16 -5.07 -2.45
N ARG A 21 6.37 -4.78 -1.98
CA ARG A 21 6.78 -3.45 -1.54
C ARG A 21 6.76 -2.44 -2.68
N GLU A 22 7.23 -2.82 -3.87
CA GLU A 22 7.15 -1.98 -5.07
C GLU A 22 5.69 -1.71 -5.46
N ALA A 23 4.83 -2.74 -5.40
CA ALA A 23 3.42 -2.57 -5.70
C ALA A 23 2.72 -1.63 -4.71
N LEU A 24 2.96 -1.80 -3.40
CA LEU A 24 2.41 -0.93 -2.36
C LEU A 24 2.95 0.51 -2.44
N ALA A 25 4.22 0.68 -2.83
CA ALA A 25 4.79 2.00 -3.08
C ALA A 25 4.08 2.71 -4.26
N ALA A 26 3.82 1.99 -5.35
CA ALA A 26 3.08 2.52 -6.49
C ALA A 26 1.64 2.89 -6.13
N VAL A 27 0.94 2.05 -5.34
CA VAL A 27 -0.40 2.35 -4.83
C VAL A 27 -0.38 3.63 -3.98
N ARG A 28 0.59 3.78 -3.09
CA ARG A 28 0.72 4.98 -2.27
C ARG A 28 0.95 6.23 -3.11
N GLU A 29 1.87 6.18 -4.07
CA GLU A 29 2.09 7.31 -4.97
C GLU A 29 0.82 7.68 -5.73
N GLU A 30 0.03 6.69 -6.13
CA GLU A 30 -1.24 6.91 -6.80
C GLU A 30 -2.26 7.59 -5.87
N VAL A 31 -2.36 7.16 -4.61
CA VAL A 31 -3.18 7.84 -3.60
C VAL A 31 -2.74 9.30 -3.43
N ILE A 32 -1.43 9.57 -3.39
CA ILE A 32 -0.88 10.92 -3.22
C ILE A 32 -1.19 11.81 -4.43
N ARG A 33 -1.02 11.28 -5.66
CA ARG A 33 -1.23 12.04 -6.90
C ARG A 33 -2.70 12.29 -7.20
N ASN A 34 -3.53 11.27 -7.02
CA ASN A 34 -4.87 11.19 -7.59
C ASN A 34 -5.99 11.08 -6.55
N GLY A 35 -5.63 10.90 -5.27
CA GLY A 35 -6.57 10.74 -4.17
C GLY A 35 -7.09 9.31 -4.02
N LEU A 36 -7.75 9.07 -2.88
CA LEU A 36 -8.19 7.76 -2.43
C LEU A 36 -9.20 7.10 -3.36
N THR A 37 -10.13 7.88 -3.93
CA THR A 37 -11.27 7.39 -4.72
C THR A 37 -10.86 6.56 -5.92
N ILE A 38 -9.71 6.86 -6.53
CA ILE A 38 -9.19 6.11 -7.69
C ILE A 38 -8.65 4.75 -7.28
N VAL A 39 -8.09 4.63 -6.08
CA VAL A 39 -7.45 3.41 -5.59
C VAL A 39 -8.46 2.44 -4.96
N LEU A 40 -9.63 2.93 -4.53
CA LEU A 40 -10.69 2.10 -3.94
C LEU A 40 -11.22 1.00 -4.87
N ARG A 41 -10.99 1.10 -6.18
CA ARG A 41 -11.37 0.09 -7.19
C ARG A 41 -10.19 -0.73 -7.68
N THR A 42 -9.12 -0.79 -6.89
CA THR A 42 -7.90 -1.53 -7.23
C THR A 42 -7.77 -2.76 -6.34
N VAL A 43 -7.35 -3.87 -6.94
CA VAL A 43 -6.97 -5.10 -6.24
C VAL A 43 -5.51 -5.43 -6.52
N LEU A 44 -4.77 -5.81 -5.47
CA LEU A 44 -3.42 -6.32 -5.55
C LEU A 44 -3.46 -7.85 -5.52
N VAL A 45 -2.90 -8.46 -6.54
CA VAL A 45 -2.85 -9.91 -6.70
C VAL A 45 -1.39 -10.35 -6.77
N ARG A 46 -1.08 -11.52 -6.20
CA ARG A 46 0.18 -12.21 -6.39
C ARG A 46 -0.03 -13.35 -7.38
N ALA A 47 0.72 -13.33 -8.49
CA ALA A 47 0.73 -14.41 -9.46
C ALA A 47 2.00 -15.26 -9.31
N ASP A 48 1.83 -16.58 -9.29
CA ASP A 48 2.92 -17.54 -9.27
C ASP A 48 3.36 -17.96 -10.70
N GLY A 49 4.40 -18.80 -10.79
CA GLY A 49 4.91 -19.30 -12.08
C GLY A 49 3.99 -20.33 -12.76
N HIS A 50 2.92 -20.75 -12.09
CA HIS A 50 1.95 -21.72 -12.58
C HIS A 50 0.65 -21.05 -13.05
N GLY A 51 0.58 -19.71 -13.00
CA GLY A 51 -0.59 -18.94 -13.37
C GLY A 51 -1.66 -18.84 -12.27
N ASN A 52 -1.39 -19.35 -11.07
CA ASN A 52 -2.29 -19.17 -9.95
C ASN A 52 -2.21 -17.73 -9.45
N ARG A 53 -3.37 -17.18 -9.13
CA ARG A 53 -3.54 -15.82 -8.63
C ARG A 53 -4.10 -15.87 -7.22
N THR A 54 -3.46 -15.16 -6.31
CA THR A 54 -3.92 -14.99 -4.93
C THR A 54 -4.14 -13.51 -4.67
N GLU A 55 -5.34 -13.14 -4.30
CA GLU A 55 -5.63 -11.79 -3.83
C GLU A 55 -4.86 -11.49 -2.53
N ILE A 56 -4.24 -10.33 -2.48
CA ILE A 56 -3.44 -9.87 -1.34
C ILE A 56 -4.16 -8.80 -0.54
N ALA A 57 -4.79 -7.84 -1.23
CA ALA A 57 -5.66 -6.82 -0.65
C ALA A 57 -6.40 -6.07 -1.77
N GLU A 58 -7.55 -5.49 -1.43
CA GLU A 58 -8.36 -4.67 -2.32
C GLU A 58 -8.84 -3.37 -1.65
N GLY A 59 -9.21 -2.40 -2.47
CA GLY A 59 -9.91 -1.18 -2.05
C GLY A 59 -9.28 -0.48 -0.85
N GLN A 60 -10.09 -0.25 0.20
CA GLN A 60 -9.62 0.44 1.41
C GLN A 60 -8.51 -0.35 2.13
N HIS A 61 -8.59 -1.67 2.17
CA HIS A 61 -7.56 -2.49 2.82
C HIS A 61 -6.22 -2.38 2.09
N LEU A 62 -6.24 -2.29 0.76
CA LEU A 62 -5.03 -2.06 -0.03
C LEU A 62 -4.40 -0.69 0.27
N VAL A 63 -5.23 0.36 0.38
CA VAL A 63 -4.80 1.71 0.76
C VAL A 63 -4.15 1.70 2.14
N ASP A 64 -4.81 1.12 3.14
CA ASP A 64 -4.32 1.12 4.52
C ASP A 64 -2.95 0.43 4.61
N ARG A 65 -2.78 -0.68 3.87
CA ARG A 65 -1.49 -1.38 3.78
C ARG A 65 -0.42 -0.55 3.08
N ALA A 66 -0.76 0.16 2.00
CA ALA A 66 0.17 1.02 1.28
C ALA A 66 0.65 2.20 2.15
N LEU A 67 -0.25 2.77 2.96
CA LEU A 67 0.08 3.86 3.89
C LEU A 67 0.85 3.37 5.12
N ALA A 68 0.52 2.17 5.65
CA ALA A 68 1.21 1.58 6.78
C ALA A 68 2.62 1.06 6.43
N ALA A 69 2.87 0.67 5.18
CA ALA A 69 4.17 0.17 4.73
C ALA A 69 5.29 1.22 4.84
N ASP A 70 4.95 2.52 4.86
CA ASP A 70 5.90 3.62 5.03
C ASP A 70 5.99 4.14 6.47
N ALA A 71 5.14 3.64 7.37
CA ALA A 71 5.24 4.01 8.78
C ALA A 71 6.61 3.57 9.31
N PRO A 72 7.46 4.50 9.79
CA PRO A 72 8.74 4.12 10.32
C PRO A 72 8.51 3.15 11.49
N LYS A 73 9.18 1.97 11.46
CA LYS A 73 9.15 0.96 12.53
C LYS A 73 9.78 1.43 13.86
N ASN A 74 9.84 2.74 14.12
CA ASN A 74 10.39 3.31 15.34
C ASN A 74 9.30 3.53 16.38
N GLY A 75 8.70 2.41 16.82
CA GLY A 75 7.93 2.31 18.06
C GLY A 75 8.81 2.23 19.32
N ARG A 76 9.88 3.03 19.41
CA ARG A 76 10.44 3.40 20.71
C ARG A 76 10.05 4.84 21.00
N ALA A 77 8.86 4.95 21.58
CA ALA A 77 8.49 6.10 22.38
C ALA A 77 9.62 6.41 23.38
N ARG A 78 10.20 7.61 23.31
CA ARG A 78 10.72 8.27 24.49
C ARG A 78 9.84 9.50 24.72
N LEU A 79 8.77 9.26 25.47
CA LEU A 79 8.16 10.26 26.33
C LEU A 79 9.26 10.88 27.19
N THR A 80 9.79 12.02 26.79
CA THR A 80 10.35 12.98 27.74
C THR A 80 9.49 14.22 27.69
N ARG A 81 8.59 14.26 28.67
CA ARG A 81 7.80 15.42 29.07
C ARG A 81 8.71 16.65 29.14
N ARG A 82 8.26 17.77 28.57
CA ARG A 82 8.65 19.10 29.07
C ARG A 82 8.14 19.23 30.51
N PRO A 83 8.95 19.77 31.42
CA PRO A 83 8.44 20.77 32.33
C PRO A 83 9.04 22.12 31.93
N THR A 84 8.14 23.05 31.65
CA THR A 84 8.35 24.49 31.78
C THR A 84 8.91 24.78 33.16
N VAL A 85 10.05 25.49 33.24
CA VAL A 85 10.29 26.45 34.34
C VAL A 85 11.02 27.65 33.74
N SER A 86 10.31 28.77 33.72
CA SER A 86 10.90 30.11 33.70
C SER A 86 11.44 30.45 35.08
N ALA A 87 12.66 30.99 35.14
CA ALA A 87 13.12 31.97 36.12
C ALA A 87 14.39 32.62 35.58
#